data_AF-A0A0S8CMU2-F1
#
_entry.id   AF-A0A0S8CMU2-F1
#
_cell.length_a   1.000
_cell.length_b   1.000
_cell.length_c   1.000
_cell.angle_alpha   90.00
_cell.angle_beta   90.00
_cell.angle_gamma   90.00
#
_symmetry.space_group_name_H-M   'P 1'
#
loop_
_entity.id
_entity.type
_entity.pdbx_description
1 polymer ?
#
loop_
_entity_poly.entity_id
_entity_poly.type
_entity_poly.pdbx_seq_one_letter_code
_entity_poly.pdbx_strand_id
1 'polypeptide(L)'
;LWRKQLQIHYDNWRLIHAFLAVAAFILALVHIEGVGYYIATPAKRIVWGTIMGCWLLLLLYVRIIKPVALLSRPYKVRKIIKEKGNAYTLVVVPEQHQGINFLPGQFVWLSMYHSPLRMKEHPFSISSAPEQQGELHFTIKELGDFTRRIKDTPTGQPVYIDGPYGAFTIDRHPSEHGYVFIAGGIGIAPIRSMLSSLAARGDSRSHILFFAGSTLEKLTFYEELNALKEGLDLKTVYLLEHPPWDWQGESGFLVTGILKRHLPSHLQELKYFICGPVPMVQLAEKELHKMGVPLHHLHSELFDFV
;
A
#
# COMPACT_ATOMS: atom_id res chain seq x y z
N LEU A 1 -6.69 -16.08 -8.37
CA LEU A 1 -7.73 -16.19 -9.43
C LEU A 1 -8.77 -17.28 -9.07
N TRP A 2 -8.38 -18.55 -8.93
CA TRP A 2 -9.33 -19.64 -8.60
C TRP A 2 -10.08 -19.49 -7.26
N ARG A 3 -9.45 -18.91 -6.22
CA ARG A 3 -10.11 -18.57 -4.95
C ARG A 3 -11.41 -17.78 -5.14
N LYS A 4 -11.40 -16.74 -6.00
CA LYS A 4 -12.56 -15.87 -6.26
C LYS A 4 -13.65 -16.65 -7.02
N GLN A 5 -13.26 -17.50 -7.97
CA GLN A 5 -14.18 -18.37 -8.72
C GLN A 5 -14.83 -19.45 -7.84
N LEU A 6 -14.07 -20.03 -6.92
CA LEU A 6 -14.52 -21.06 -5.98
C LEU A 6 -15.17 -20.49 -4.70
N GLN A 7 -15.30 -19.17 -4.60
CA GLN A 7 -15.89 -18.46 -3.45
C GLN A 7 -15.29 -18.84 -2.07
N ILE A 8 -14.03 -19.27 -2.04
CA ILE A 8 -13.36 -19.64 -0.79
C ILE A 8 -12.95 -18.36 -0.06
N HIS A 9 -13.35 -18.20 1.21
CA HIS A 9 -12.95 -17.06 2.06
C HIS A 9 -11.42 -16.93 2.18
N TYR A 10 -10.90 -15.70 2.37
CA TYR A 10 -9.45 -15.43 2.23
C TYR A 10 -8.67 -16.15 3.31
N ASP A 11 -9.13 -16.00 4.54
CA ASP A 11 -8.54 -16.62 5.71
C ASP A 11 -8.49 -18.15 5.58
N ASN A 12 -9.58 -18.75 5.10
CA ASN A 12 -9.67 -20.20 4.91
C ASN A 12 -8.72 -20.67 3.83
N TRP A 13 -8.71 -19.98 2.68
CA TRP A 13 -7.77 -20.26 1.60
C TRP A 13 -6.32 -20.17 2.08
N ARG A 14 -5.98 -19.11 2.84
CA ARG A 14 -4.63 -18.88 3.37
C ARG A 14 -4.20 -19.97 4.36
N LEU A 15 -5.10 -20.40 5.24
CA LEU A 15 -4.85 -21.49 6.19
C LEU A 15 -4.65 -22.84 5.48
N ILE A 16 -5.56 -23.19 4.56
CA ILE A 16 -5.45 -24.43 3.77
C ILE A 16 -4.15 -24.41 2.96
N HIS A 17 -3.83 -23.28 2.33
CA HIS A 17 -2.61 -23.14 1.54
C HIS A 17 -1.35 -23.31 2.41
N ALA A 18 -1.33 -22.72 3.60
CA ALA A 18 -0.21 -22.88 4.54
C ALA A 18 -0.06 -24.35 4.99
N PHE A 19 -1.16 -25.02 5.31
CA PHE A 19 -1.15 -26.44 5.68
C PHE A 19 -0.63 -27.32 4.53
N LEU A 20 -1.15 -27.11 3.31
CA LEU A 20 -0.72 -27.86 2.13
C LEU A 20 0.75 -27.62 1.79
N ALA A 21 1.27 -26.42 1.98
CA ALA A 21 2.69 -26.13 1.78
C ALA A 21 3.57 -26.94 2.75
N VAL A 22 3.17 -27.04 4.02
CA VAL A 22 3.87 -27.86 5.02
C VAL A 22 3.75 -29.35 4.71
N ALA A 23 2.56 -29.83 4.34
CA ALA A 23 2.34 -31.22 3.98
C ALA A 23 3.16 -31.61 2.73
N ALA A 24 3.14 -30.80 1.68
CA ALA A 24 3.91 -31.03 0.46
C ALA A 24 5.41 -31.09 0.74
N PHE A 25 5.90 -30.21 1.62
CA PHE A 25 7.29 -30.23 2.05
C PHE A 25 7.67 -31.52 2.79
N ILE A 26 6.83 -31.98 3.72
CA ILE A 26 7.03 -33.25 4.43
C ILE A 26 6.97 -34.43 3.47
N LEU A 27 6.06 -34.43 2.50
CA LEU A 27 5.98 -35.49 1.49
C LEU A 27 7.21 -35.51 0.58
N ALA A 28 7.73 -34.34 0.20
CA ALA A 28 8.97 -34.24 -0.56
C ALA A 28 10.17 -34.82 0.21
N LEU A 29 10.23 -34.59 1.53
CA LEU A 29 11.23 -35.21 2.41
C LEU A 29 11.16 -36.74 2.39
N VAL A 30 9.98 -37.28 2.64
CA VAL A 30 9.76 -38.74 2.66
C VAL A 30 10.10 -39.35 1.30
N HIS A 31 9.79 -38.65 0.19
CA HIS A 31 10.14 -39.10 -1.15
C HIS A 31 11.66 -39.11 -1.39
N ILE A 32 12.37 -38.05 -1.00
CA ILE A 32 13.84 -37.94 -1.12
C ILE A 32 14.54 -39.06 -0.34
N GLU A 33 14.09 -39.30 0.89
CA GLU A 33 14.58 -40.38 1.74
C GLU A 33 14.30 -41.75 1.11
N GLY A 34 13.07 -41.99 0.65
CA GLY A 34 12.63 -43.26 0.09
C GLY A 34 13.31 -43.64 -1.23
N VAL A 35 13.66 -42.66 -2.08
CA VAL A 35 14.44 -42.91 -3.31
C VAL A 35 15.91 -43.18 -3.00
N GLY A 36 16.44 -42.63 -1.90
CA GLY A 36 17.82 -42.84 -1.43
C GLY A 36 18.92 -42.22 -2.30
N TYR A 37 18.72 -42.12 -3.63
CA TYR A 37 19.68 -41.56 -4.60
C TYR A 37 20.12 -40.12 -4.27
N TYR A 38 19.19 -39.32 -3.76
CA TYR A 38 19.40 -37.91 -3.44
C TYR A 38 20.12 -37.70 -2.11
N ILE A 39 20.28 -38.73 -1.29
CA ILE A 39 21.00 -38.70 -0.01
C ILE A 39 22.13 -39.75 0.05
N ALA A 40 22.51 -40.29 -1.11
CA ALA A 40 23.44 -41.41 -1.20
C ALA A 40 24.89 -41.06 -0.78
N THR A 41 25.29 -39.79 -0.93
CA THR A 41 26.64 -39.33 -0.57
C THR A 41 26.60 -38.29 0.54
N PRO A 42 27.67 -38.15 1.35
CA PRO A 42 27.74 -37.12 2.40
C PRO A 42 27.51 -35.70 1.88
N ALA A 43 28.08 -35.37 0.71
CA ALA A 43 27.89 -34.06 0.09
C ALA A 43 26.40 -33.76 -0.23
N LYS A 44 25.68 -34.73 -0.80
CA LYS A 44 24.26 -34.57 -1.10
C LYS A 44 23.42 -34.42 0.17
N ARG A 45 23.72 -35.17 1.24
CA ARG A 45 23.06 -35.04 2.56
C ARG A 45 23.24 -33.64 3.14
N ILE A 46 24.45 -33.08 3.05
CA ILE A 46 24.73 -31.72 3.53
C ILE A 46 23.89 -30.70 2.76
N VAL A 47 23.84 -30.79 1.42
CA VAL A 47 23.03 -29.87 0.60
C VAL A 47 21.55 -29.93 0.98
N TRP A 48 20.96 -31.11 1.00
CA TRP A 48 19.54 -31.26 1.34
C TRP A 48 19.23 -30.89 2.79
N GLY A 49 20.09 -31.27 3.74
CA GLY A 49 19.95 -30.88 5.15
C GLY A 49 20.06 -29.37 5.37
N THR A 50 20.91 -28.69 4.60
CA THR A 50 21.04 -27.22 4.66
C THR A 50 19.78 -26.54 4.12
N ILE A 51 19.29 -26.95 2.94
CA ILE A 51 18.04 -26.43 2.37
C ILE A 51 16.88 -26.62 3.34
N MET A 52 16.80 -27.80 3.96
CA MET A 52 15.81 -28.17 4.96
C MET A 52 15.88 -27.27 6.20
N GLY A 53 17.07 -27.12 6.78
CA GLY A 53 17.31 -26.26 7.93
C GLY A 53 16.92 -24.81 7.64
N CYS A 54 17.32 -24.28 6.48
CA CYS A 54 16.93 -22.93 6.05
C CYS A 54 15.41 -22.76 5.95
N TRP A 55 14.69 -23.74 5.40
CA TRP A 55 13.24 -23.67 5.28
C TRP A 55 12.53 -23.74 6.64
N LEU A 56 12.97 -24.63 7.53
CA LEU A 56 12.46 -24.72 8.90
C LEU A 56 12.71 -23.45 9.70
N LEU A 57 13.91 -22.88 9.60
CA LEU A 57 14.26 -21.61 10.22
C LEU A 57 13.41 -20.46 9.67
N LEU A 58 13.18 -20.42 8.36
CA LEU A 58 12.31 -19.42 7.73
C LEU A 58 10.86 -19.54 8.23
N LEU A 59 10.32 -20.76 8.32
CA LEU A 59 8.98 -20.98 8.87
C LEU A 59 8.90 -20.56 10.34
N LEU A 60 9.87 -20.99 11.16
CA LEU A 60 9.94 -20.62 12.57
C LEU A 60 9.98 -19.09 12.72
N TYR A 61 10.78 -18.42 11.88
CA TYR A 61 10.91 -16.97 11.88
C TYR A 61 9.58 -16.28 11.53
N VAL A 62 8.99 -16.64 10.38
CA VAL A 62 7.79 -15.96 9.86
C VAL A 62 6.53 -16.29 10.66
N ARG A 63 6.41 -17.51 11.20
CA ARG A 63 5.20 -17.98 11.88
C ARG A 63 5.22 -17.83 13.40
N ILE A 64 6.39 -17.77 14.02
CA ILE A 64 6.51 -17.71 15.48
C ILE A 64 7.30 -16.47 15.89
N ILE A 65 8.58 -16.37 15.53
CA ILE A 65 9.48 -15.34 16.08
C ILE A 65 8.96 -13.94 15.75
N LYS A 66 8.63 -13.67 14.49
CA LYS A 66 8.20 -12.34 14.05
C LYS A 66 6.84 -11.92 14.64
N PRO A 67 5.75 -12.73 14.59
CA PRO A 67 4.51 -12.37 15.27
C PRO A 67 4.65 -12.19 16.79
N VAL A 68 5.50 -13.00 17.45
CA VAL A 68 5.78 -12.85 18.89
C VAL A 68 6.54 -11.56 19.17
N ALA A 69 7.49 -11.16 18.31
CA ALA A 69 8.17 -9.89 18.43
C ALA A 69 7.19 -8.70 18.28
N LEU A 70 6.20 -8.81 17.39
CA LEU A 70 5.15 -7.78 17.24
C LEU A 70 4.29 -7.64 18.50
N LEU A 71 4.01 -8.73 19.21
CA LEU A 71 3.26 -8.66 20.49
C LEU A 71 3.95 -7.78 21.54
N SER A 72 5.28 -7.64 21.46
CA SER A 72 6.07 -6.82 22.40
C SER A 72 6.13 -5.34 22.01
N ARG A 73 5.59 -4.96 20.84
CA ARG A 73 5.60 -3.59 20.30
C ARG A 73 4.22 -3.16 19.80
N PRO A 74 3.20 -3.12 20.68
CA PRO A 74 1.86 -2.72 20.28
C PRO A 74 1.78 -1.23 19.99
N TYR A 75 0.88 -0.87 19.09
CA TYR A 75 0.34 0.48 18.94
C TYR A 75 -1.06 0.51 19.55
N LYS A 76 -1.55 1.71 19.85
CA LYS A 76 -2.94 1.93 20.28
C LYS A 76 -3.63 2.92 19.37
N VAL A 77 -4.91 2.65 19.10
CA VAL A 77 -5.78 3.62 18.43
C VAL A 77 -5.93 4.84 19.33
N ARG A 78 -5.51 6.00 18.84
CA ARG A 78 -5.68 7.28 19.52
C ARG A 78 -7.03 7.90 19.21
N LYS A 79 -7.40 7.91 17.93
CA LYS A 79 -8.68 8.43 17.43
C LYS A 79 -8.96 7.92 16.02
N ILE A 80 -10.21 8.07 15.60
CA ILE A 80 -10.63 7.88 14.21
C ILE A 80 -11.12 9.23 13.70
N ILE A 81 -10.70 9.60 12.50
CA ILE A 81 -11.18 10.78 11.78
C ILE A 81 -12.05 10.29 10.63
N LYS A 82 -13.28 10.83 10.52
CA LYS A 82 -14.17 10.52 9.40
C LYS A 82 -13.76 11.35 8.19
N GLU A 83 -13.46 10.67 7.09
CA GLU A 83 -13.11 11.29 5.82
C GLU A 83 -14.29 11.19 4.82
N LYS A 84 -14.21 12.00 3.77
CA LYS A 84 -15.08 11.88 2.61
C LYS A 84 -14.91 10.53 1.90
N GLY A 85 -15.98 10.06 1.26
CA GLY A 85 -15.95 8.86 0.42
C GLY A 85 -16.02 7.53 1.19
N ASN A 86 -16.68 7.51 2.36
CA ASN A 86 -16.76 6.34 3.26
C ASN A 86 -15.37 5.83 3.67
N ALA A 87 -14.46 6.75 3.93
CA ALA A 87 -13.12 6.46 4.42
C ALA A 87 -12.95 6.98 5.85
N TYR A 88 -12.06 6.34 6.59
CA TYR A 88 -11.77 6.67 7.98
C TYR A 88 -10.27 6.64 8.18
N THR A 89 -9.71 7.74 8.71
CA THR A 89 -8.31 7.81 9.09
C THR A 89 -8.15 7.28 10.51
N LEU A 90 -7.55 6.11 10.63
CA LEU A 90 -7.14 5.49 11.87
C LEU A 90 -5.81 6.11 12.33
N VAL A 91 -5.84 6.86 13.43
CA VAL A 91 -4.64 7.45 14.03
C VAL A 91 -4.17 6.53 15.14
N VAL A 92 -2.93 6.04 15.04
CA VAL A 92 -2.34 5.14 16.02
C VAL A 92 -1.04 5.71 16.58
N VAL A 93 -0.78 5.43 17.86
CA VAL A 93 0.44 5.85 18.57
C VAL A 93 1.16 4.63 19.11
N PRO A 94 2.51 4.62 19.13
CA PRO A 94 3.27 3.51 19.67
C PRO A 94 3.11 3.44 21.21
N GLU A 95 3.04 2.23 21.76
CA GLU A 95 2.99 2.02 23.21
C GLU A 95 4.37 1.60 23.73
N GLN A 96 5.02 2.48 24.48
CA GLN A 96 6.33 2.22 25.13
C GLN A 96 7.47 1.89 24.14
N HIS A 97 7.38 2.35 22.89
CA HIS A 97 8.49 2.31 21.92
C HIS A 97 8.47 3.52 20.99
N GLN A 98 9.53 3.72 20.22
CA GLN A 98 9.74 4.90 19.36
C GLN A 98 8.97 4.88 18.03
N GLY A 99 8.03 3.96 17.84
CA GLY A 99 7.42 3.71 16.53
C GLY A 99 8.33 2.99 15.53
N ILE A 100 8.08 3.20 14.24
CA ILE A 100 8.87 2.70 13.11
C ILE A 100 9.29 3.89 12.23
N ASN A 101 10.47 3.78 11.61
CA ASN A 101 10.87 4.69 10.54
C ASN A 101 10.31 4.17 9.22
N PHE A 102 9.82 5.06 8.37
CA PHE A 102 9.29 4.72 7.05
C PHE A 102 9.56 5.85 6.06
N LEU A 103 9.48 5.54 4.77
CA LEU A 103 9.52 6.49 3.67
C LEU A 103 8.10 6.78 3.18
N PRO A 104 7.80 7.99 2.70
CA PRO A 104 6.45 8.33 2.30
C PRO A 104 5.97 7.45 1.15
N GLY A 105 4.73 6.99 1.23
CA GLY A 105 4.13 6.03 0.30
C GLY A 105 4.32 4.55 0.63
N GLN A 106 5.14 4.21 1.63
CA GLN A 106 5.25 2.84 2.11
C GLN A 106 3.97 2.34 2.79
N PHE A 107 3.82 1.02 2.84
CA PHE A 107 2.71 0.34 3.49
C PHE A 107 3.18 -0.58 4.61
N VAL A 108 2.23 -0.99 5.45
CA VAL A 108 2.46 -1.97 6.51
C VAL A 108 1.39 -3.04 6.46
N TRP A 109 1.69 -4.20 7.02
CA TRP A 109 0.67 -5.17 7.37
C TRP A 109 0.15 -4.86 8.77
N LEU A 110 -1.14 -4.57 8.84
CA LEU A 110 -1.82 -4.11 10.03
C LEU A 110 -2.68 -5.24 10.59
N SER A 111 -2.46 -5.62 11.84
CA SER A 111 -3.28 -6.58 12.58
C SER A 111 -4.09 -5.89 13.67
N MET A 112 -5.41 -6.10 13.65
CA MET A 112 -6.35 -5.58 14.65
C MET A 112 -7.40 -6.62 15.01
N TYR A 113 -8.00 -6.45 16.19
CA TYR A 113 -9.06 -7.32 16.75
C TYR A 113 -8.65 -8.76 17.06
N HIS A 114 -7.45 -9.17 16.66
CA HIS A 114 -6.89 -10.49 16.83
C HIS A 114 -5.38 -10.37 17.08
N SER A 115 -4.80 -11.42 17.66
CA SER A 115 -3.34 -11.53 17.77
C SER A 115 -2.70 -11.61 16.37
N PRO A 116 -1.49 -11.03 16.16
CA PRO A 116 -0.73 -11.16 14.92
C PRO A 116 -0.42 -12.63 14.55
N LEU A 117 -0.50 -13.56 15.51
CA LEU A 117 -0.37 -15.00 15.27
C LEU A 117 -1.52 -15.60 14.44
N ARG A 118 -2.67 -14.91 14.32
CA ARG A 118 -3.83 -15.41 13.58
C ARG A 118 -3.78 -15.18 12.07
N MET A 119 -2.75 -14.52 11.56
CA MET A 119 -2.55 -14.30 10.12
C MET A 119 -3.76 -13.63 9.43
N LYS A 120 -4.31 -12.63 10.11
CA LYS A 120 -5.43 -11.78 9.64
C LYS A 120 -5.00 -10.33 9.49
N GLU A 121 -3.77 -10.14 9.07
CA GLU A 121 -3.19 -8.84 8.77
C GLU A 121 -3.61 -8.37 7.37
N HIS A 122 -3.86 -7.07 7.24
CA HIS A 122 -4.24 -6.44 5.99
C HIS A 122 -3.24 -5.35 5.61
N PRO A 123 -2.88 -5.21 4.32
CA PRO A 123 -1.92 -4.20 3.90
C PRO A 123 -2.60 -2.84 3.81
N PHE A 124 -2.01 -1.81 4.43
CA PHE A 124 -2.43 -0.43 4.28
C PHE A 124 -1.23 0.51 4.15
N SER A 125 -1.28 1.40 3.16
CA SER A 125 -0.33 2.49 3.02
C SER A 125 -0.41 3.41 4.23
N ILE A 126 0.74 3.85 4.73
CA ILE A 126 0.81 4.88 5.74
C ILE A 126 0.42 6.19 5.04
N SER A 127 -0.66 6.84 5.49
CA SER A 127 -1.16 8.06 4.87
C SER A 127 -0.57 9.34 5.46
N SER A 128 0.05 9.27 6.65
CA SER A 128 0.81 10.38 7.24
C SER A 128 2.19 10.53 6.61
N ALA A 129 2.75 11.74 6.66
CA ALA A 129 4.15 11.99 6.32
C ALA A 129 5.07 11.44 7.43
N PRO A 130 6.27 10.94 7.11
CA PRO A 130 7.24 10.51 8.14
C PRO A 130 7.75 11.67 9.00
N GLU A 131 7.68 12.90 8.51
CA GLU A 131 7.99 14.11 9.27
C GLU A 131 6.98 14.38 10.41
N GLN A 132 5.77 13.80 10.33
CA GLN A 132 4.79 13.85 11.39
C GLN A 132 5.12 12.79 12.45
N GLN A 133 5.92 13.18 13.44
CA GLN A 133 6.38 12.27 14.48
C GLN A 133 5.30 11.93 15.52
N GLY A 134 5.44 10.75 16.13
CA GLY A 134 4.64 10.33 17.29
C GLY A 134 3.31 9.63 16.97
N GLU A 135 2.85 9.66 15.72
CA GLU A 135 1.65 8.92 15.30
C GLU A 135 1.74 8.47 13.84
N LEU A 136 1.06 7.36 13.53
CA LEU A 136 0.87 6.87 12.17
C LEU A 136 -0.60 6.97 11.79
N HIS A 137 -0.86 7.38 10.55
CA HIS A 137 -2.21 7.47 10.02
C HIS A 137 -2.42 6.40 8.95
N PHE A 138 -3.58 5.75 9.00
CA PHE A 138 -4.03 4.80 7.98
C PHE A 138 -5.43 5.18 7.54
N THR A 139 -5.57 5.59 6.29
CA THR A 139 -6.86 6.00 5.74
C THR A 139 -7.47 4.85 4.98
N ILE A 140 -8.57 4.32 5.53
CA ILE A 140 -9.14 3.05 5.13
C ILE A 140 -10.57 3.28 4.63
N LYS A 141 -10.84 2.88 3.38
CA LYS A 141 -12.18 2.91 2.80
C LYS A 141 -12.98 1.67 3.17
N GLU A 142 -14.26 1.85 3.45
CA GLU A 142 -15.20 0.79 3.79
C GLU A 142 -15.53 -0.07 2.54
N LEU A 143 -14.78 -1.17 2.34
CA LEU A 143 -14.88 -2.05 1.16
C LEU A 143 -15.17 -3.53 1.50
N GLY A 144 -14.85 -3.96 2.71
CA GLY A 144 -14.95 -5.35 3.17
C GLY A 144 -15.23 -5.44 4.67
N ASP A 145 -15.41 -6.67 5.15
CA ASP A 145 -15.72 -7.01 6.54
C ASP A 145 -14.75 -6.41 7.56
N PHE A 146 -13.43 -6.50 7.31
CA PHE A 146 -12.42 -5.87 8.16
C PHE A 146 -12.58 -4.34 8.17
N THR A 147 -12.61 -3.73 6.99
CA THR A 147 -12.63 -2.26 6.84
C THR A 147 -13.91 -1.61 7.34
N ARG A 148 -15.06 -2.31 7.29
CA ARG A 148 -16.36 -1.83 7.82
C ARG A 148 -16.32 -1.55 9.32
N ARG A 149 -15.47 -2.26 10.05
CA ARG A 149 -15.36 -2.14 11.51
C ARG A 149 -14.51 -0.94 11.94
N ILE A 150 -13.70 -0.36 11.04
CA ILE A 150 -12.73 0.68 11.39
C ILE A 150 -13.40 1.89 12.02
N LYS A 151 -14.57 2.30 11.51
CA LYS A 151 -15.33 3.45 12.02
C LYS A 151 -15.79 3.33 13.48
N ASP A 152 -15.96 2.09 13.95
CA ASP A 152 -16.46 1.78 15.29
C ASP A 152 -15.33 1.33 16.23
N THR A 153 -14.06 1.49 15.82
CA THR A 153 -12.93 1.05 16.65
C THR A 153 -12.81 1.93 17.90
N PRO A 154 -12.81 1.34 19.12
CA PRO A 154 -12.62 2.12 20.33
C PRO A 154 -11.19 2.68 20.43
N THR A 155 -11.07 3.84 21.07
CA THR A 155 -9.76 4.37 21.50
C THR A 155 -9.10 3.37 22.45
N GLY A 156 -7.78 3.21 22.34
CA GLY A 156 -7.00 2.24 23.10
C GLY A 156 -6.97 0.83 22.50
N GLN A 157 -7.72 0.55 21.43
CA GLN A 157 -7.65 -0.74 20.72
C GLN A 157 -6.19 -1.05 20.32
N PRO A 158 -5.65 -2.23 20.68
CA PRO A 158 -4.34 -2.64 20.23
C PRO A 158 -4.29 -2.85 18.71
N VAL A 159 -3.21 -2.35 18.11
CA VAL A 159 -2.86 -2.47 16.70
C VAL A 159 -1.43 -3.00 16.62
N TYR A 160 -1.18 -4.00 15.79
CA TYR A 160 0.17 -4.49 15.53
C TYR A 160 0.56 -4.16 14.10
N ILE A 161 1.77 -3.64 13.94
CA ILE A 161 2.27 -3.10 12.68
C ILE A 161 3.51 -3.88 12.29
N ASP A 162 3.41 -4.61 11.18
CA ASP A 162 4.53 -5.27 10.54
C ASP A 162 4.95 -4.46 9.30
N GLY A 163 6.17 -3.92 9.28
CA GLY A 163 6.68 -3.08 8.22
C GLY A 163 7.76 -2.11 8.70
N PRO A 164 8.10 -1.11 7.87
CA PRO A 164 7.46 -0.75 6.60
C PRO A 164 7.85 -1.64 5.41
N TYR A 165 7.00 -1.66 4.38
CA TYR A 165 7.19 -2.35 3.09
C TYR A 165 6.90 -1.42 1.92
N GLY A 166 7.24 -1.87 0.71
CA GLY A 166 6.97 -1.16 -0.53
C GLY A 166 8.16 -0.35 -1.03
N ALA A 167 8.20 -0.17 -2.35
CA ALA A 167 9.16 0.66 -3.06
C ALA A 167 8.51 1.89 -3.71
N PHE A 168 7.19 2.04 -3.56
CA PHE A 168 6.41 3.17 -4.05
C PHE A 168 6.69 4.40 -3.19
N THR A 169 7.84 5.05 -3.42
CA THR A 169 8.27 6.22 -2.66
C THR A 169 9.11 7.17 -3.51
N ILE A 170 8.84 8.47 -3.37
CA ILE A 170 9.62 9.56 -3.97
C ILE A 170 11.11 9.50 -3.58
N ASP A 171 11.42 8.95 -2.41
CA ASP A 171 12.80 8.93 -1.88
C ASP A 171 13.67 7.86 -2.57
N ARG A 172 13.06 6.86 -3.21
CA ARG A 172 13.76 5.86 -4.04
C ARG A 172 13.84 6.26 -5.50
N HIS A 173 13.04 7.24 -5.91
CA HIS A 173 12.94 7.69 -7.29
C HIS A 173 13.02 9.21 -7.34
N PRO A 174 14.16 9.81 -6.95
CA PRO A 174 14.32 11.26 -6.93
C PRO A 174 14.13 11.84 -8.34
N SER A 175 13.55 13.04 -8.39
CA SER A 175 13.29 13.78 -9.62
C SER A 175 13.76 15.22 -9.48
N GLU A 176 14.59 15.74 -10.38
CA GLU A 176 15.01 17.16 -10.30
C GLU A 176 13.89 18.13 -10.71
N HIS A 177 12.90 17.66 -11.48
CA HIS A 177 11.89 18.50 -12.13
C HIS A 177 10.49 18.40 -11.50
N GLY A 178 10.37 17.66 -10.39
CA GLY A 178 9.11 17.45 -9.69
C GLY A 178 8.43 16.12 -10.05
N TYR A 179 7.17 15.98 -9.63
CA TYR A 179 6.45 14.71 -9.61
C TYR A 179 5.05 14.86 -10.15
N VAL A 180 4.58 13.82 -10.83
CA VAL A 180 3.20 13.68 -11.26
C VAL A 180 2.56 12.53 -10.50
N PHE A 181 1.55 12.84 -9.72
CA PHE A 181 0.77 11.88 -8.97
C PHE A 181 -0.55 11.62 -9.69
N ILE A 182 -0.94 10.35 -9.79
CA ILE A 182 -2.21 9.91 -10.37
C ILE A 182 -2.89 9.01 -9.33
N ALA A 183 -3.92 9.54 -8.68
CA ALA A 183 -4.66 8.87 -7.62
C ALA A 183 -6.07 8.50 -8.07
N GLY A 184 -6.57 7.36 -7.62
CA GLY A 184 -7.94 6.91 -7.81
C GLY A 184 -8.57 6.42 -6.52
N GLY A 185 -9.66 7.05 -6.08
CA GLY A 185 -10.34 6.67 -4.84
C GLY A 185 -9.41 6.65 -3.64
N ILE A 186 -9.36 5.52 -2.91
CA ILE A 186 -8.50 5.39 -1.72
C ILE A 186 -7.00 5.34 -2.03
N GLY A 187 -6.62 5.20 -3.31
CA GLY A 187 -5.23 5.28 -3.74
C GLY A 187 -4.57 6.63 -3.53
N ILE A 188 -5.34 7.64 -3.10
CA ILE A 188 -4.81 8.90 -2.60
C ILE A 188 -3.99 8.73 -1.30
N ALA A 189 -4.18 7.65 -0.52
CA ALA A 189 -3.51 7.48 0.78
C ALA A 189 -1.98 7.55 0.74
N PRO A 190 -1.24 6.75 -0.05
CA PRO A 190 0.22 6.89 -0.15
C PRO A 190 0.64 8.21 -0.81
N ILE A 191 -0.16 8.73 -1.74
CA ILE A 191 0.13 10.00 -2.42
C ILE A 191 0.02 11.18 -1.44
N ARG A 192 -0.95 11.16 -0.52
CA ARG A 192 -1.04 12.13 0.59
C ARG A 192 0.24 12.10 1.41
N SER A 193 0.73 10.91 1.79
CA SER A 193 1.98 10.77 2.54
C SER A 193 3.16 11.43 1.81
N MET A 194 3.27 11.24 0.48
CA MET A 194 4.29 11.89 -0.34
C MET A 194 4.14 13.41 -0.43
N LEU A 195 2.92 13.91 -0.70
CA LEU A 195 2.65 15.34 -0.81
C LEU A 195 2.88 16.06 0.52
N SER A 196 2.37 15.51 1.63
CA SER A 196 2.61 16.06 2.96
C SER A 196 4.09 16.04 3.33
N SER A 197 4.83 15.01 2.91
CA SER A 197 6.29 14.92 3.13
C SER A 197 7.06 15.96 2.31
N LEU A 198 6.71 16.16 1.04
CA LEU A 198 7.27 17.23 0.20
C LEU A 198 7.01 18.61 0.83
N ALA A 199 5.80 18.86 1.32
CA ALA A 199 5.45 20.12 1.96
C ALA A 199 6.27 20.34 3.24
N ALA A 200 6.38 19.32 4.10
CA ALA A 200 7.16 19.39 5.32
C ALA A 200 8.67 19.61 5.08
N ARG A 201 9.17 19.14 3.94
CA ARG A 201 10.57 19.33 3.51
C ARG A 201 10.82 20.66 2.81
N GLY A 202 9.78 21.48 2.57
CA GLY A 202 9.88 22.76 1.87
C GLY A 202 10.23 22.60 0.40
N ASP A 203 9.70 21.57 -0.26
CA ASP A 203 9.96 21.33 -1.67
C ASP A 203 9.44 22.46 -2.57
N SER A 204 10.29 22.98 -3.46
CA SER A 204 9.95 24.09 -4.34
C SER A 204 9.73 23.68 -5.80
N ARG A 205 9.77 22.38 -6.12
CA ARG A 205 9.55 21.90 -7.49
C ARG A 205 8.06 21.91 -7.82
N SER A 206 7.71 22.06 -9.09
CA SER A 206 6.33 21.98 -9.54
C SER A 206 5.82 20.54 -9.50
N HIS A 207 4.69 20.32 -8.84
CA HIS A 207 4.04 19.02 -8.70
C HIS A 207 2.64 19.05 -9.31
N ILE A 208 2.21 17.91 -9.85
CA ILE A 208 0.87 17.77 -10.43
C ILE A 208 0.19 16.57 -9.82
N LEU A 209 -1.04 16.74 -9.32
CA LEU A 209 -1.90 15.66 -8.86
C LEU A 209 -3.11 15.54 -9.78
N PHE A 210 -3.24 14.42 -10.48
CA PHE A 210 -4.51 13.99 -11.07
C PHE A 210 -5.23 13.12 -10.05
N PHE A 211 -6.43 13.53 -9.60
CA PHE A 211 -7.20 12.76 -8.64
C PHE A 211 -8.58 12.42 -9.19
N ALA A 212 -8.80 11.14 -9.47
CA ALA A 212 -10.05 10.59 -9.98
C ALA A 212 -10.96 10.10 -8.86
N GLY A 213 -12.24 10.45 -8.94
CA GLY A 213 -13.27 9.97 -8.02
C GLY A 213 -14.69 10.12 -8.59
N SER A 214 -15.67 9.59 -7.87
CA SER A 214 -17.05 9.56 -8.37
C SER A 214 -17.70 10.95 -8.38
N THR A 215 -17.59 11.68 -7.25
CA THR A 215 -18.14 13.04 -7.06
C THR A 215 -17.21 13.81 -6.14
N LEU A 216 -17.34 15.14 -6.12
CA LEU A 216 -16.51 16.03 -5.30
C LEU A 216 -16.64 15.73 -3.79
N GLU A 217 -17.84 15.40 -3.33
CA GLU A 217 -18.16 15.09 -1.93
C GLU A 217 -17.58 13.75 -1.47
N LYS A 218 -17.17 12.91 -2.43
CA LYS A 218 -16.58 11.59 -2.17
C LYS A 218 -15.06 11.58 -2.34
N LEU A 219 -14.44 12.71 -2.71
CA LEU A 219 -12.98 12.83 -2.76
C LEU A 219 -12.41 12.93 -1.34
N THR A 220 -11.80 11.83 -0.89
CA THR A 220 -11.05 11.75 0.37
C THR A 220 -9.91 12.79 0.36
N PHE A 221 -9.71 13.50 1.47
CA PHE A 221 -8.70 14.56 1.63
C PHE A 221 -8.84 15.79 0.74
N TYR A 222 -10.01 16.04 0.14
CA TYR A 222 -10.19 17.19 -0.77
C TYR A 222 -9.75 18.53 -0.15
N GLU A 223 -10.23 18.86 1.06
CA GLU A 223 -9.87 20.09 1.76
C GLU A 223 -8.37 20.17 2.05
N GLU A 224 -7.78 19.08 2.55
CA GLU A 224 -6.37 19.02 2.91
C GLU A 224 -5.45 19.16 1.68
N LEU A 225 -5.77 18.48 0.58
CA LEU A 225 -5.01 18.58 -0.67
C LEU A 225 -5.03 20.00 -1.25
N ASN A 226 -6.11 20.75 -1.04
CA ASN A 226 -6.17 22.16 -1.43
C ASN A 226 -5.36 23.05 -0.49
N ALA A 227 -5.34 22.76 0.82
CA ALA A 227 -4.49 23.47 1.78
C ALA A 227 -3.00 23.25 1.51
N LEU A 228 -2.60 22.06 1.04
CA LEU A 228 -1.19 21.77 0.69
C LEU A 228 -0.64 22.69 -0.42
N LYS A 229 -1.49 23.32 -1.22
CA LYS A 229 -1.07 24.30 -2.24
C LYS A 229 -0.47 25.58 -1.65
N GLU A 230 -0.71 25.86 -0.39
CA GLU A 230 -0.11 27.01 0.30
C GLU A 230 1.37 26.76 0.63
N GLY A 231 1.76 25.49 0.79
CA GLY A 231 3.13 25.07 1.12
C GLY A 231 3.88 24.39 -0.01
N LEU A 232 3.23 24.13 -1.14
CA LEU A 232 3.81 23.46 -2.32
C LEU A 232 3.35 24.14 -3.60
N ASP A 233 4.22 24.18 -4.60
CA ASP A 233 3.80 24.41 -5.99
C ASP A 233 3.07 23.17 -6.52
N LEU A 234 1.79 23.03 -6.14
CA LEU A 234 0.96 21.87 -6.42
C LEU A 234 -0.24 22.24 -7.29
N LYS A 235 -0.26 21.74 -8.53
CA LYS A 235 -1.42 21.78 -9.42
C LYS A 235 -2.28 20.54 -9.23
N THR A 236 -3.51 20.69 -8.74
CA THR A 236 -4.48 19.59 -8.64
C THR A 236 -5.47 19.61 -9.81
N VAL A 237 -5.61 18.48 -10.50
CA VAL A 237 -6.59 18.23 -11.55
C VAL A 237 -7.53 17.14 -11.05
N TYR A 238 -8.77 17.51 -10.74
CA TYR A 238 -9.79 16.56 -10.30
C TYR A 238 -10.55 16.02 -11.51
N LEU A 239 -10.72 14.70 -11.57
CA LEU A 239 -11.48 14.00 -12.61
C LEU A 239 -12.70 13.35 -11.96
N LEU A 240 -13.90 13.83 -12.31
CA LEU A 240 -15.15 13.31 -11.74
C LEU A 240 -15.90 12.43 -12.72
N GLU A 241 -16.38 11.28 -12.24
CA GLU A 241 -17.28 10.40 -13.01
C GLU A 241 -18.69 11.00 -13.15
N HIS A 242 -19.18 11.63 -12.09
CA HIS A 242 -20.47 12.30 -12.03
C HIS A 242 -20.26 13.74 -11.54
N PRO A 243 -19.80 14.64 -12.43
CA PRO A 243 -19.56 16.03 -12.07
C PRO A 243 -20.89 16.77 -11.77
N PRO A 244 -20.91 17.75 -10.85
CA PRO A 244 -22.04 18.66 -10.73
C PRO A 244 -22.18 19.52 -12.01
N TRP A 245 -23.35 20.10 -12.22
CA TRP A 245 -23.70 20.83 -13.45
C TRP A 245 -22.80 22.05 -13.73
N ASP A 246 -22.25 22.66 -12.67
CA ASP A 246 -21.38 23.82 -12.69
C ASP A 246 -19.88 23.46 -12.70
N TRP A 247 -19.54 22.17 -12.81
CA TRP A 247 -18.16 21.69 -12.77
C TRP A 247 -17.33 22.20 -13.95
N GLN A 248 -16.26 22.92 -13.61
CA GLN A 248 -15.30 23.45 -14.60
C GLN A 248 -14.04 22.57 -14.73
N GLY A 249 -13.94 21.50 -13.96
CA GLY A 249 -12.81 20.58 -14.01
C GLY A 249 -12.98 19.49 -15.06
N GLU A 250 -12.10 18.50 -15.00
CA GLU A 250 -12.11 17.38 -15.93
C GLU A 250 -13.15 16.32 -15.53
N SER A 251 -13.66 15.56 -16.50
CA SER A 251 -14.62 14.49 -16.27
C SER A 251 -14.28 13.22 -17.04
N GLY A 252 -14.77 12.08 -16.56
CA GLY A 252 -14.53 10.78 -17.17
C GLY A 252 -13.14 10.20 -16.87
N PHE A 253 -12.54 9.53 -17.86
CA PHE A 253 -11.31 8.77 -17.70
C PHE A 253 -10.07 9.59 -18.05
N LEU A 254 -8.95 9.29 -17.38
CA LEU A 254 -7.64 9.89 -17.65
C LEU A 254 -7.13 9.43 -19.03
N VAL A 255 -7.36 10.25 -20.05
CA VAL A 255 -6.93 10.01 -21.44
C VAL A 255 -5.81 10.98 -21.86
N THR A 256 -5.10 10.64 -22.93
CA THR A 256 -4.01 11.48 -23.50
C THR A 256 -4.39 12.94 -23.66
N GLY A 257 -5.64 13.24 -24.06
CA GLY A 257 -6.12 14.62 -24.23
C GLY A 257 -6.07 15.43 -22.93
N ILE A 258 -6.53 14.84 -21.82
CA ILE A 258 -6.48 15.48 -20.48
C ILE A 258 -5.03 15.63 -20.02
N LEU A 259 -4.23 14.57 -20.16
CA LEU A 259 -2.82 14.59 -19.77
C LEU A 259 -2.06 15.70 -20.50
N LYS A 260 -2.22 15.83 -21.83
CA LYS A 260 -1.58 16.88 -22.64
C LYS A 260 -2.01 18.30 -22.26
N ARG A 261 -3.23 18.51 -21.77
CA ARG A 261 -3.68 19.84 -21.32
C ARG A 261 -2.99 20.32 -20.05
N HIS A 262 -2.60 19.38 -19.18
CA HIS A 262 -2.15 19.72 -17.83
C HIS A 262 -0.67 19.46 -17.57
N LEU A 263 -0.06 18.50 -18.27
CA LEU A 263 1.36 18.18 -18.15
C LEU A 263 2.24 19.13 -18.96
N PRO A 264 3.47 19.42 -18.49
CA PRO A 264 4.42 20.22 -19.23
C PRO A 264 5.02 19.44 -20.42
N SER A 265 5.76 20.13 -21.29
CA SER A 265 6.42 19.52 -22.45
C SER A 265 7.57 18.57 -22.09
N HIS A 266 8.26 18.79 -20.96
CA HIS A 266 9.39 17.99 -20.49
C HIS A 266 8.97 16.70 -19.76
N LEU A 267 8.04 15.94 -20.33
CA LEU A 267 7.44 14.75 -19.72
C LEU A 267 8.47 13.71 -19.24
N GLN A 268 9.59 13.59 -19.96
CA GLN A 268 10.61 12.58 -19.69
C GLN A 268 11.49 12.94 -18.50
N GLU A 269 11.44 14.17 -17.99
CA GLU A 269 12.24 14.63 -16.85
C GLU A 269 11.51 14.44 -15.51
N LEU A 270 10.21 14.16 -15.56
CA LEU A 270 9.35 13.93 -14.41
C LEU A 270 9.33 12.45 -14.00
N LYS A 271 8.96 12.22 -12.74
CA LYS A 271 8.63 10.88 -12.21
C LYS A 271 7.14 10.80 -11.89
N TYR A 272 6.55 9.65 -12.20
CA TYR A 272 5.12 9.44 -12.13
C TYR A 272 4.79 8.39 -11.08
N PHE A 273 3.86 8.72 -10.18
CA PHE A 273 3.39 7.84 -9.11
C PHE A 273 1.90 7.59 -9.28
N ILE A 274 1.53 6.34 -9.59
CA ILE A 274 0.17 5.95 -10.01
C ILE A 274 -0.40 4.96 -9.01
N CYS A 275 -1.55 5.28 -8.43
CA CYS A 275 -2.12 4.51 -7.33
C CYS A 275 -3.66 4.52 -7.38
N GLY A 276 -4.28 3.35 -7.54
CA GLY A 276 -5.75 3.26 -7.58
C GLY A 276 -6.28 1.94 -8.14
N PRO A 277 -7.53 1.92 -8.63
CA PRO A 277 -8.12 0.73 -9.25
C PRO A 277 -7.33 0.25 -10.46
N VAL A 278 -7.20 -1.08 -10.63
CA VAL A 278 -6.41 -1.70 -11.71
C VAL A 278 -6.72 -1.12 -13.10
N PRO A 279 -7.99 -0.92 -13.51
CA PRO A 279 -8.30 -0.34 -14.83
C PRO A 279 -7.76 1.08 -15.00
N MET A 280 -7.76 1.88 -13.93
CA MET A 280 -7.26 3.25 -13.95
C MET A 280 -5.73 3.27 -14.07
N VAL A 281 -5.04 2.43 -13.30
CA VAL A 281 -3.57 2.32 -13.33
C VAL A 281 -3.10 1.90 -14.72
N GLN A 282 -3.70 0.84 -15.27
CA GLN A 282 -3.37 0.35 -16.62
C GLN A 282 -3.63 1.38 -17.71
N LEU A 283 -4.74 2.13 -17.60
CA LEU A 283 -5.05 3.20 -18.54
C LEU A 283 -4.03 4.34 -18.43
N ALA A 284 -3.72 4.80 -17.22
CA ALA A 284 -2.74 5.85 -16.99
C ALA A 284 -1.35 5.50 -17.54
N GLU A 285 -0.86 4.30 -17.25
CA GLU A 285 0.43 3.80 -17.78
C GLU A 285 0.43 3.76 -19.31
N LYS A 286 -0.64 3.25 -19.91
CA LYS A 286 -0.79 3.18 -21.37
C LYS A 286 -0.78 4.56 -22.01
N GLU A 287 -1.52 5.52 -21.46
CA GLU A 287 -1.63 6.87 -22.01
C GLU A 287 -0.32 7.66 -21.83
N LEU A 288 0.36 7.53 -20.69
CA LEU A 288 1.69 8.12 -20.47
C LEU A 288 2.74 7.51 -21.40
N HIS A 289 2.70 6.20 -21.62
CA HIS A 289 3.61 5.54 -22.55
C HIS A 289 3.41 6.02 -23.99
N LYS A 290 2.16 6.19 -24.45
CA LYS A 290 1.85 6.79 -25.76
C LYS A 290 2.37 8.22 -25.90
N MET A 291 2.51 8.94 -24.80
CA MET A 291 3.08 10.30 -24.77
C MET A 291 4.60 10.31 -24.71
N GLY A 292 5.27 9.14 -24.74
CA GLY A 292 6.71 9.02 -24.74
C GLY A 292 7.35 8.99 -23.35
N VAL A 293 6.56 8.80 -22.28
CA VAL A 293 7.12 8.63 -20.93
C VAL A 293 7.81 7.26 -20.81
N PRO A 294 9.08 7.21 -20.39
CA PRO A 294 9.79 5.95 -20.20
C PRO A 294 9.15 5.10 -19.08
N LEU A 295 9.04 3.79 -19.27
CA LEU A 295 8.43 2.90 -18.29
C LEU A 295 9.13 2.93 -16.91
N HIS A 296 10.45 3.16 -16.89
CA HIS A 296 11.22 3.26 -15.65
C HIS A 296 10.99 4.59 -14.87
N HIS A 297 10.20 5.51 -15.42
CA HIS A 297 9.70 6.72 -14.74
C HIS A 297 8.28 6.53 -14.20
N LEU A 298 7.63 5.42 -14.55
CA LEU A 298 6.30 5.06 -14.08
C LEU A 298 6.45 4.14 -12.87
N HIS A 299 6.01 4.62 -11.72
CA HIS A 299 5.94 3.85 -10.49
C HIS A 299 4.48 3.65 -10.16
N SER A 300 4.03 2.41 -10.09
CA SER A 300 2.62 2.09 -9.83
C SER A 300 2.46 1.12 -8.67
N GLU A 301 1.37 1.29 -7.93
CA GLU A 301 0.96 0.37 -6.88
C GLU A 301 -0.53 0.04 -7.03
N LEU A 302 -0.85 -1.25 -6.89
CA LEU A 302 -2.19 -1.78 -7.01
C LEU A 302 -2.72 -2.12 -5.62
N PHE A 303 -3.92 -1.68 -5.26
CA PHE A 303 -4.51 -2.00 -3.94
C PHE A 303 -5.30 -3.31 -3.92
N ASP A 304 -5.49 -3.97 -5.06
CA ASP A 304 -6.30 -5.18 -5.16
C ASP A 304 -5.46 -6.44 -4.87
N PHE A 305 -4.97 -6.55 -3.63
CA PHE A 305 -4.18 -7.71 -3.17
C PHE A 305 -5.01 -8.80 -2.46
N VAL A 306 -6.34 -8.72 -2.45
CA VAL A 306 -7.21 -9.65 -1.68
C VAL A 306 -8.41 -10.22 -2.47
#